data_AF-A0AAD7AY84-F1
#
_entry.id   AF-A0AAD7AY84-F1
#
_cell.length_a   1.000
_cell.length_b   1.000
_cell.length_c   1.000
_cell.angle_alpha   90.00
_cell.angle_beta   90.00
_cell.angle_gamma   90.00
#
_symmetry.space_group_name_H-M   'P 1'
#
loop_
_entity.id
_entity.type
_entity.pdbx_description
1 polymer ?
#
loop_
_entity_poly.entity_id
_entity_poly.type
_entity_poly.pdbx_seq_one_letter_code
_entity_poly.pdbx_strand_id
1 'polypeptide(L)'
;MHSIKEYTPCVDGYAGKDVNNTYMCRNLDLYSFTPHRDLGSPRMQLGNDIWGWSATRTSDGVTREFGLIGQFDGTAFVEVLPTGQIAYLGRLPPQSGTAIWRDIKVIGEHAYIGSEAFGHGIQVFDLKCLLDPSLLKSPKEFNIDTDLTAWYYDGLPRGSSHNLVSHAEKNLIIAVGAKPRSDISGLILIDVADPSNPKTVGCTGEVDYVHDAQCLTYYGPDTAYNGSDVCYSFNEDTFTIYDITDPSKPSIISSTSYYGVTYAHQGWVIDEKDQSYLMNDALDESYKQGSDQKTVTYIWDIKDLSHPVLSGHYKSPVVASDHNLYVANGLVYESNYKSGLRIVNASSVTKDPTGAGFYEAAFFDVHPDDDEIGGDADFGGLWSAYPYFASRYILLNTVERGLFVVKYNKTD
;
A
#
# COMPACT_ATOMS: atom_id res chain seq x y z
N MET A 1 -14.90 19.17 -5.98
CA MET A 1 -14.07 19.64 -4.85
C MET A 1 -12.96 20.57 -5.34
N HIS A 2 -12.38 21.35 -4.45
CA HIS A 2 -11.23 22.21 -4.71
C HIS A 2 -10.11 21.89 -3.72
N SER A 3 -8.86 22.20 -4.08
CA SER A 3 -7.71 21.95 -3.22
C SER A 3 -7.84 22.67 -1.86
N ILE A 4 -7.52 21.98 -0.77
CA ILE A 4 -7.37 22.56 0.57
C ILE A 4 -5.87 22.75 0.83
N LYS A 5 -5.44 24.00 1.00
CA LYS A 5 -4.01 24.36 1.14
C LYS A 5 -3.64 24.85 2.54
N GLU A 6 -4.59 24.94 3.46
CA GLU A 6 -4.33 25.40 4.82
C GLU A 6 -4.64 24.26 5.78
N TYR A 7 -3.81 24.18 6.81
CA TYR A 7 -4.02 23.28 7.94
C TYR A 7 -5.40 23.52 8.56
N THR A 8 -6.11 22.42 8.80
CA THR A 8 -7.47 22.38 9.33
C THR A 8 -7.49 21.36 10.47
N PRO A 9 -7.49 21.83 11.74
CA PRO A 9 -7.50 20.93 12.88
C PRO A 9 -8.81 20.14 12.97
N CYS A 10 -8.72 18.94 13.55
CA CYS A 10 -9.89 18.17 13.93
C CYS A 10 -10.51 18.75 15.20
N VAL A 11 -11.65 19.43 15.07
CA VAL A 11 -12.36 20.08 16.18
C VAL A 11 -13.79 19.56 16.22
N ASP A 12 -14.24 19.15 17.41
CA ASP A 12 -15.59 18.61 17.64
C ASP A 12 -15.96 17.45 16.69
N GLY A 13 -14.96 16.65 16.29
CA GLY A 13 -15.13 15.48 15.43
C GLY A 13 -15.07 15.76 13.93
N TYR A 14 -14.74 16.98 13.52
CA TYR A 14 -14.69 17.35 12.10
C TYR A 14 -13.44 18.17 11.74
N ALA A 15 -12.94 17.96 10.53
CA ALA A 15 -11.94 18.80 9.88
C ALA A 15 -12.52 19.25 8.54
N GLY A 16 -12.72 20.56 8.38
CA GLY A 16 -13.28 21.08 7.15
C GLY A 16 -13.35 22.59 7.08
N LYS A 17 -13.70 23.07 5.89
CA LYS A 17 -13.90 24.51 5.65
C LYS A 17 -15.28 24.86 5.11
N ASP A 18 -15.90 23.93 4.39
CA ASP A 18 -17.18 24.14 3.74
C ASP A 18 -17.93 22.81 3.58
N VAL A 19 -19.20 22.91 3.16
CA VAL A 19 -20.14 21.79 3.05
C VAL A 19 -19.61 20.62 2.21
N ASN A 20 -18.75 20.87 1.21
CA ASN A 20 -18.24 19.83 0.32
C ASN A 20 -16.81 19.36 0.67
N ASN A 21 -16.24 19.89 1.75
CA ASN A 21 -14.87 19.68 2.20
C ASN A 21 -14.84 19.64 3.74
N THR A 22 -15.80 18.94 4.34
CA THR A 22 -15.83 18.68 5.78
C THR A 22 -15.88 17.19 6.00
N TYR A 23 -14.94 16.71 6.81
CA TYR A 23 -14.63 15.29 6.98
C TYR A 23 -14.72 14.93 8.45
N MET A 24 -15.34 13.80 8.78
CA MET A 24 -15.31 13.31 10.15
C MET A 24 -13.87 12.88 10.52
N CYS A 25 -13.46 13.16 11.74
CA CYS A 25 -12.12 12.83 12.20
C CYS A 25 -12.07 12.60 13.71
N ARG A 26 -11.04 11.89 14.15
CA ARG A 26 -10.66 11.79 15.56
C ARG A 26 -9.15 11.63 15.68
N ASN A 27 -8.52 12.52 16.43
CA ASN A 27 -7.08 12.56 16.67
C ASN A 27 -6.21 12.68 15.40
N LEU A 28 -6.78 13.07 14.26
CA LEU A 28 -6.08 13.26 12.98
C LEU A 28 -6.44 14.62 12.40
N ASP A 29 -5.44 15.49 12.21
CA ASP A 29 -5.65 16.79 11.57
C ASP A 29 -5.43 16.71 10.06
N LEU A 30 -6.16 17.55 9.32
CA LEU A 30 -6.00 17.71 7.88
C LEU A 30 -4.98 18.81 7.58
N TYR A 31 -3.94 18.49 6.81
CA TYR A 31 -2.92 19.45 6.40
C TYR A 31 -3.12 19.96 4.98
N SER A 32 -3.51 19.08 4.06
CA SER A 32 -3.89 19.48 2.71
C SER A 32 -4.73 18.42 2.00
N PHE A 33 -5.45 18.86 0.98
CA PHE A 33 -6.14 18.00 0.02
C PHE A 33 -5.86 18.54 -1.39
N THR A 34 -5.50 17.66 -2.31
CA THR A 34 -5.25 18.00 -3.73
C THR A 34 -6.02 17.01 -4.61
N PRO A 35 -7.00 17.47 -5.42
CA PRO A 35 -7.78 16.58 -6.25
C PRO A 35 -6.95 16.02 -7.41
N HIS A 36 -7.32 14.85 -7.93
CA HIS A 36 -6.57 14.16 -9.00
C HIS A 36 -6.30 15.02 -10.25
N ARG A 37 -7.24 15.89 -10.61
CA ARG A 37 -7.07 16.85 -11.72
C ARG A 37 -5.88 17.78 -11.49
N ASP A 38 -5.69 18.23 -10.26
CA ASP A 38 -4.62 19.17 -9.89
C ASP A 38 -3.28 18.42 -9.72
N LEU A 39 -3.30 17.07 -9.69
CA LEU A 39 -2.15 16.16 -9.74
C LEU A 39 -1.83 15.66 -11.17
N GLY A 40 -2.35 16.34 -12.19
CA GLY A 40 -2.05 16.04 -13.59
C GLY A 40 -2.91 14.96 -14.24
N SER A 41 -4.01 14.52 -13.62
CA SER A 41 -5.01 13.62 -14.22
C SER A 41 -6.32 14.37 -14.51
N PRO A 42 -6.39 15.28 -15.51
CA PRO A 42 -7.54 16.17 -15.69
C PRO A 42 -8.77 15.49 -16.29
N ARG A 43 -8.63 14.29 -16.86
CA ARG A 43 -9.72 13.57 -17.53
C ARG A 43 -10.22 12.39 -16.71
N MET A 44 -9.32 11.52 -16.27
CA MET A 44 -9.68 10.26 -15.65
C MET A 44 -10.04 10.46 -14.18
N GLN A 45 -9.19 11.18 -13.42
CA GLN A 45 -9.45 11.53 -12.02
C GLN A 45 -9.74 10.33 -11.12
N LEU A 46 -9.07 9.21 -11.39
CA LEU A 46 -9.18 7.99 -10.60
C LEU A 46 -7.81 7.61 -10.04
N GLY A 47 -7.73 7.41 -8.72
CA GLY A 47 -6.52 7.04 -7.98
C GLY A 47 -6.46 5.56 -7.66
N ASN A 48 -5.25 5.07 -7.35
CA ASN A 48 -5.00 3.73 -6.82
C ASN A 48 -3.85 3.76 -5.80
N ASP A 49 -2.90 2.82 -5.85
CA ASP A 49 -1.86 2.70 -4.83
C ASP A 49 -1.04 4.00 -4.63
N ILE A 50 -0.41 4.10 -3.46
CA ILE A 50 0.48 5.20 -3.09
C ILE A 50 1.71 4.67 -2.38
N TRP A 51 2.85 5.23 -2.73
CA TRP A 51 4.10 5.00 -2.00
C TRP A 51 4.83 6.31 -1.70
N GLY A 52 5.94 6.22 -0.99
CA GLY A 52 6.74 7.37 -0.62
C GLY A 52 8.24 7.11 -0.69
N TRP A 53 8.99 8.20 -0.80
CA TRP A 53 10.45 8.20 -0.78
C TRP A 53 10.96 9.38 0.03
N SER A 54 11.98 9.13 0.85
CA SER A 54 12.63 10.17 1.64
C SER A 54 14.06 10.36 1.16
N ALA A 55 14.38 11.55 0.65
CA ALA A 55 15.72 11.91 0.22
C ALA A 55 16.44 12.65 1.36
N THR A 56 17.43 12.01 1.98
CA THR A 56 18.26 12.65 3.00
C THR A 56 19.53 13.17 2.36
N ARG A 57 19.73 14.50 2.38
CA ARG A 57 21.01 15.08 1.97
C ARG A 57 22.07 14.82 3.03
N THR A 58 23.16 14.17 2.63
CA THR A 58 24.30 13.88 3.52
C THR A 58 25.04 15.13 3.99
N SER A 59 24.95 16.25 3.26
CA SER A 59 25.70 17.48 3.54
C SER A 59 25.14 18.30 4.71
N ASP A 60 23.83 18.29 4.91
CA ASP A 60 23.14 19.06 5.96
C ASP A 60 22.10 18.26 6.75
N GLY A 61 21.92 16.98 6.43
CA GLY A 61 20.98 16.09 7.12
C GLY A 61 19.51 16.39 6.84
N VAL A 62 19.21 17.32 5.92
CA VAL A 62 17.83 17.68 5.58
C VAL A 62 17.18 16.53 4.82
N THR A 63 16.04 16.07 5.32
CA THR A 63 15.19 15.06 4.67
C THR A 63 14.07 15.76 3.92
N ARG A 64 13.94 15.47 2.62
CA ARG A 64 12.79 15.85 1.79
C ARG A 64 11.94 14.61 1.56
N GLU A 65 10.63 14.74 1.63
CA GLU A 65 9.68 13.63 1.56
C GLU A 65 8.83 13.76 0.29
N PHE A 66 8.72 12.67 -0.47
CA PHE A 66 8.09 12.64 -1.78
C PHE A 66 7.01 11.56 -1.85
N GLY A 67 5.81 11.94 -2.29
CA GLY A 67 4.74 11.00 -2.56
C GLY A 67 4.73 10.57 -4.03
N LEU A 68 4.44 9.29 -4.26
CA LEU A 68 4.27 8.68 -5.57
C LEU A 68 2.83 8.19 -5.66
N ILE A 69 2.01 8.89 -6.43
CA ILE A 69 0.56 8.74 -6.44
C ILE A 69 0.15 8.02 -7.70
N GLY A 70 -0.30 6.78 -7.54
CA GLY A 70 -0.88 6.02 -8.63
C GLY A 70 -2.24 6.59 -9.03
N GLN A 71 -2.43 6.73 -10.34
CA GLN A 71 -3.66 7.20 -10.97
C GLN A 71 -3.94 6.37 -12.22
N PHE A 72 -5.19 6.26 -12.64
CA PHE A 72 -5.61 5.46 -13.80
C PHE A 72 -4.77 5.69 -15.07
N ASP A 73 -4.35 6.94 -15.28
CA ASP A 73 -3.55 7.44 -16.40
C ASP A 73 -2.11 7.81 -16.03
N GLY A 74 -1.49 7.12 -15.06
CA GLY A 74 -0.05 7.21 -14.77
C GLY A 74 0.27 7.42 -13.30
N THR A 75 1.49 7.87 -13.01
CA THR A 75 1.97 8.13 -11.64
C THR A 75 2.31 9.60 -11.50
N ALA A 76 1.67 10.29 -10.55
CA ALA A 76 2.02 11.66 -10.18
C ALA A 76 3.09 11.67 -9.08
N PHE A 77 3.96 12.67 -9.12
CA PHE A 77 5.01 12.88 -8.12
C PHE A 77 4.79 14.21 -7.41
N VAL A 78 4.91 14.17 -6.08
CA VAL A 78 4.77 15.35 -5.24
C VAL A 78 5.85 15.41 -4.18
N GLU A 79 6.17 16.61 -3.72
CA GLU A 79 6.91 16.82 -2.47
C GLU A 79 5.95 17.20 -1.35
N VAL A 80 6.11 16.57 -0.18
CA VAL A 80 5.44 16.95 1.06
C VAL A 80 6.28 18.03 1.73
N LEU A 81 5.79 19.27 1.70
CA LEU A 81 6.50 20.39 2.30
C LEU A 81 6.47 20.28 3.84
N PRO A 82 7.42 20.92 4.56
CA PRO A 82 7.46 20.87 6.04
C PRO A 82 6.18 21.33 6.74
N THR A 83 5.37 22.10 6.03
CA THR A 83 4.08 22.64 6.48
C THR A 83 2.89 21.70 6.18
N GLY A 84 3.12 20.55 5.55
CA GLY A 84 2.14 19.52 5.20
C GLY A 84 1.37 19.76 3.89
N GLN A 85 1.67 20.86 3.18
CA GLN A 85 1.16 21.10 1.84
C GLN A 85 1.95 20.28 0.81
N ILE A 86 1.26 19.97 -0.28
CA ILE A 86 1.80 19.23 -1.42
C ILE A 86 2.27 20.20 -2.50
N ALA A 87 3.49 19.98 -3.00
CA ALA A 87 3.98 20.58 -4.22
C ALA A 87 4.01 19.53 -5.34
N TYR A 88 3.17 19.71 -6.36
CA TYR A 88 3.17 18.83 -7.53
C TYR A 88 4.42 19.05 -8.39
N LEU A 89 5.16 17.98 -8.68
CA LEU A 89 6.45 18.03 -9.39
C LEU A 89 6.34 17.53 -10.83
N GLY A 90 5.34 16.72 -11.13
CA GLY A 90 5.19 16.14 -12.46
C GLY A 90 4.48 14.79 -12.45
N ARG A 91 4.37 14.17 -13.62
CA ARG A 91 3.84 12.81 -13.77
C ARG A 91 4.63 11.99 -14.77
N LEU A 92 4.63 10.69 -14.56
CA LEU A 92 5.04 9.69 -15.53
C LEU A 92 3.77 9.05 -16.15
N PRO A 93 3.54 9.19 -17.47
CA PRO A 93 2.47 8.47 -18.16
C PRO A 93 2.64 6.94 -18.09
N PRO A 94 1.57 6.15 -18.27
CA PRO A 94 1.69 4.71 -18.36
C PRO A 94 2.54 4.32 -19.58
N GLN A 95 3.28 3.22 -19.48
CA GLN A 95 4.08 2.74 -20.62
C GLN A 95 3.21 2.32 -21.82
N SER A 96 1.97 1.89 -21.55
CA SER A 96 1.02 1.41 -22.56
C SER A 96 -0.37 2.05 -22.39
N GLY A 97 -1.39 1.25 -22.11
CA GLY A 97 -2.74 1.71 -21.84
C GLY A 97 -2.95 2.16 -20.39
N THR A 98 -4.10 2.77 -20.14
CA THR A 98 -4.56 3.15 -18.81
C THR A 98 -5.19 1.95 -18.09
N ALA A 99 -5.04 1.89 -16.76
CA ALA A 99 -5.64 0.86 -15.92
C ALA A 99 -5.78 1.38 -14.49
N ILE A 100 -6.87 0.97 -13.83
CA ILE A 100 -7.15 1.31 -12.43
C ILE A 100 -6.26 0.54 -11.47
N TRP A 101 -5.66 -0.58 -11.89
CA TRP A 101 -4.68 -1.30 -11.09
C TRP A 101 -3.26 -0.92 -11.51
N ARG A 102 -2.57 -0.29 -10.57
CA ARG A 102 -1.15 0.06 -10.62
C ARG A 102 -0.65 0.10 -9.21
N ASP A 103 0.57 -0.33 -9.06
CA ASP A 103 1.22 -0.47 -7.79
C ASP A 103 2.64 0.06 -7.88
N ILE A 104 3.10 0.66 -6.77
CA ILE A 104 4.37 1.37 -6.70
C ILE A 104 5.13 0.86 -5.49
N LYS A 105 6.38 0.45 -5.70
CA LYS A 105 7.32 0.18 -4.61
C LYS A 105 8.64 0.89 -4.85
N VAL A 106 9.37 1.16 -3.78
CA VAL A 106 10.65 1.88 -3.83
C VAL A 106 11.73 1.04 -3.18
N ILE A 107 12.85 0.89 -3.87
CA ILE A 107 14.10 0.33 -3.32
C ILE A 107 15.21 1.33 -3.58
N GLY A 108 15.85 1.80 -2.50
CA GLY A 108 16.88 2.83 -2.56
C GLY A 108 16.36 4.14 -3.16
N GLU A 109 16.90 4.52 -4.32
CA GLU A 109 16.58 5.76 -5.04
C GLU A 109 15.71 5.51 -6.28
N HIS A 110 15.15 4.31 -6.46
CA HIS A 110 14.34 3.97 -7.62
C HIS A 110 12.92 3.57 -7.23
N ALA A 111 11.96 4.04 -8.01
CA ALA A 111 10.60 3.55 -7.99
C ALA A 111 10.39 2.50 -9.08
N TYR A 112 9.64 1.47 -8.74
CA TYR A 112 9.23 0.38 -9.62
C TYR A 112 7.71 0.46 -9.72
N ILE A 113 7.21 0.67 -10.93
CA ILE A 113 5.80 0.98 -11.19
C ILE A 113 5.23 -0.08 -12.13
N GLY A 114 4.36 -0.93 -11.59
CA GLY A 114 3.68 -2.01 -12.31
C GLY A 114 2.22 -1.66 -12.59
N SER A 115 1.62 -2.30 -13.59
CA SER A 115 0.18 -2.13 -13.87
C SER A 115 -0.40 -3.36 -14.55
N GLU A 116 -1.71 -3.55 -14.38
CA GLU A 116 -2.43 -4.62 -15.08
C GLU A 116 -2.58 -4.35 -16.59
N ALA A 117 -2.33 -3.12 -17.04
CA ALA A 117 -2.44 -2.75 -18.44
C ALA A 117 -1.57 -3.66 -19.33
N PHE A 118 -2.17 -4.18 -20.40
CA PHE A 118 -1.45 -5.00 -21.38
C PHE A 118 -0.27 -4.22 -21.95
N GLY A 119 0.92 -4.82 -21.98
CA GLY A 119 2.11 -4.17 -22.52
C GLY A 119 2.79 -3.18 -21.58
N HIS A 120 2.35 -3.03 -20.32
CA HIS A 120 2.88 -1.98 -19.44
C HIS A 120 4.30 -2.29 -18.96
N GLY A 121 4.58 -3.55 -18.61
CA GLY A 121 5.79 -3.94 -17.91
C GLY A 121 5.93 -3.26 -16.53
N ILE A 122 7.16 -3.15 -16.07
CA ILE A 122 7.54 -2.37 -14.89
C ILE A 122 8.41 -1.20 -15.34
N GLN A 123 7.98 0.02 -15.04
CA GLN A 123 8.78 1.22 -15.24
C GLN A 123 9.72 1.39 -14.05
N VAL A 124 11.02 1.56 -14.31
CA VAL A 124 12.03 1.86 -13.28
C VAL A 124 12.42 3.32 -13.40
N PHE A 125 12.09 4.11 -12.38
CA PHE A 125 12.23 5.56 -12.40
C PHE A 125 13.22 6.03 -11.33
N ASP A 126 14.26 6.81 -11.72
CA ASP A 126 15.20 7.43 -10.79
C ASP A 126 14.55 8.60 -10.04
N LEU A 127 14.34 8.44 -8.75
CA LEU A 127 13.68 9.43 -7.89
C LEU A 127 14.54 10.66 -7.62
N LYS A 128 15.85 10.61 -7.85
CA LYS A 128 16.71 11.80 -7.74
C LYS A 128 16.35 12.88 -8.75
N CYS A 129 15.69 12.52 -9.86
CA CYS A 129 15.15 13.49 -10.81
C CYS A 129 14.17 14.47 -10.12
N LEU A 130 13.45 14.03 -9.08
CA LEU A 130 12.52 14.87 -8.31
C LEU A 130 13.23 15.92 -7.44
N LEU A 131 14.55 15.82 -7.29
CA LEU A 131 15.33 16.79 -6.53
C LEU A 131 15.58 18.09 -7.31
N ASP A 132 15.32 18.13 -8.63
CA ASP A 132 15.46 19.34 -9.44
C ASP A 132 14.49 20.44 -8.97
N PRO A 133 15.00 21.56 -8.43
CA PRO A 133 14.15 22.65 -7.94
C PRO A 133 13.35 23.35 -9.05
N SER A 134 13.68 23.13 -10.33
CA SER A 134 12.91 23.68 -11.45
C SER A 134 11.48 23.13 -11.51
N LEU A 135 11.28 21.89 -11.03
CA LEU A 135 9.99 21.20 -11.02
C LEU A 135 8.93 21.92 -10.17
N LEU A 136 9.34 22.63 -9.12
CA LEU A 136 8.44 23.43 -8.27
C LEU A 136 7.78 24.59 -9.02
N LYS A 137 8.39 25.04 -10.13
CA LYS A 137 7.87 26.13 -10.97
C LYS A 137 7.21 25.61 -12.23
N SER A 138 7.75 24.53 -12.78
CA SER A 138 7.32 23.93 -14.03
C SER A 138 7.29 22.41 -13.86
N PRO A 139 6.19 21.85 -13.34
CA PRO A 139 6.02 20.41 -13.22
C PRO A 139 6.23 19.72 -14.58
N LYS A 140 6.89 18.56 -14.58
CA LYS A 140 7.29 17.86 -15.80
C LYS A 140 6.36 16.69 -16.13
N GLU A 141 5.99 16.54 -17.39
CA GLU A 141 5.53 15.24 -17.91
C GLU A 141 6.78 14.47 -18.35
N PHE A 142 7.10 13.39 -17.62
CA PHE A 142 8.28 12.57 -17.88
C PHE A 142 8.06 11.71 -19.12
N ASN A 143 9.08 11.61 -19.97
CA ASN A 143 9.04 10.82 -21.19
C ASN A 143 9.32 9.34 -20.88
N ILE A 144 8.41 8.47 -21.29
CA ILE A 144 8.45 7.01 -21.02
C ILE A 144 9.59 6.26 -21.73
N ASP A 145 10.31 6.89 -22.67
CA ASP A 145 11.44 6.29 -23.37
C ASP A 145 12.78 6.82 -22.86
N THR A 146 12.86 8.10 -22.46
CA THR A 146 14.14 8.78 -22.17
C THR A 146 14.35 9.13 -20.70
N ASP A 147 13.29 9.20 -19.89
CA ASP A 147 13.39 9.54 -18.46
C ASP A 147 13.33 8.31 -17.53
N LEU A 148 13.17 7.10 -18.08
CA LEU A 148 13.25 5.85 -17.31
C LEU A 148 14.70 5.38 -17.19
N THR A 149 15.05 4.83 -16.01
CA THR A 149 16.29 4.09 -15.81
C THR A 149 16.26 2.78 -16.59
N ALA A 150 15.11 2.09 -16.56
CA ALA A 150 14.85 0.89 -17.34
C ALA A 150 13.34 0.71 -17.55
N TRP A 151 13.00 -0.09 -18.55
CA TRP A 151 11.67 -0.66 -18.72
C TRP A 151 11.80 -2.18 -18.78
N TYR A 152 11.22 -2.87 -17.80
CA TYR A 152 11.28 -4.32 -17.70
C TYR A 152 9.97 -4.95 -18.17
N TYR A 153 10.05 -5.81 -19.19
CA TYR A 153 8.89 -6.47 -19.80
C TYR A 153 9.05 -7.98 -19.92
N ASP A 154 10.24 -8.46 -20.30
CA ASP A 154 10.44 -9.83 -20.82
C ASP A 154 10.12 -10.97 -19.84
N GLY A 155 10.16 -10.73 -18.53
CA GLY A 155 9.82 -11.73 -17.52
C GLY A 155 8.40 -11.64 -16.96
N LEU A 156 7.52 -10.84 -17.57
CA LEU A 156 6.12 -10.69 -17.15
C LEU A 156 5.17 -11.19 -18.24
N PRO A 157 4.27 -12.14 -17.93
CA PRO A 157 3.18 -12.49 -18.83
C PRO A 157 2.40 -11.23 -19.25
N ARG A 158 2.34 -10.99 -20.57
CA ARG A 158 1.72 -9.80 -21.19
C ARG A 158 2.24 -8.44 -20.70
N GLY A 159 3.36 -8.40 -19.96
CA GLY A 159 3.82 -7.20 -19.27
C GLY A 159 2.84 -6.71 -18.20
N SER A 160 2.07 -7.60 -17.57
CA SER A 160 1.01 -7.25 -16.63
C SER A 160 1.35 -7.73 -15.22
N SER A 161 1.08 -6.89 -14.23
CA SER A 161 1.17 -7.21 -12.80
C SER A 161 0.03 -6.51 -12.06
N HIS A 162 -0.61 -7.20 -11.13
CA HIS A 162 -1.65 -6.61 -10.30
C HIS A 162 -1.05 -5.70 -9.24
N ASN A 163 0.01 -6.21 -8.60
CA ASN A 163 0.70 -5.59 -7.48
C ASN A 163 2.21 -5.85 -7.59
N LEU A 164 3.02 -5.02 -6.94
CA LEU A 164 4.44 -5.20 -6.76
C LEU A 164 4.76 -5.28 -5.27
N VAL A 165 5.64 -6.21 -4.91
CA VAL A 165 6.13 -6.39 -3.55
C VAL A 165 7.62 -6.12 -3.54
N SER A 166 8.12 -5.37 -2.55
CA SER A 166 9.56 -5.13 -2.41
C SER A 166 10.15 -5.94 -1.26
N HIS A 167 11.23 -6.67 -1.54
CA HIS A 167 12.17 -7.13 -0.52
C HIS A 167 13.44 -6.30 -0.63
N ALA A 168 13.41 -5.14 0.02
CA ALA A 168 14.45 -4.11 -0.14
C ALA A 168 15.83 -4.57 0.34
N GLU A 169 15.91 -5.42 1.38
CA GLU A 169 17.19 -5.92 1.90
C GLU A 169 17.92 -6.83 0.90
N LYS A 170 17.17 -7.43 -0.05
CA LYS A 170 17.70 -8.31 -1.09
C LYS A 170 17.70 -7.70 -2.49
N ASN A 171 17.28 -6.44 -2.62
CA ASN A 171 17.07 -5.78 -3.91
C ASN A 171 16.20 -6.62 -4.86
N LEU A 172 15.08 -7.15 -4.34
CA LEU A 172 14.11 -7.89 -5.14
C LEU A 172 12.81 -7.10 -5.25
N ILE A 173 12.30 -7.01 -6.48
CA ILE A 173 10.90 -6.68 -6.75
C ILE A 173 10.22 -7.99 -7.13
N ILE A 174 9.07 -8.26 -6.53
CA ILE A 174 8.26 -9.43 -6.80
C ILE A 174 6.98 -8.96 -7.47
N ALA A 175 6.77 -9.35 -8.72
CA ALA A 175 5.52 -9.08 -9.41
C ALA A 175 4.52 -10.19 -9.10
N VAL A 176 3.31 -9.80 -8.72
CA VAL A 176 2.21 -10.73 -8.40
C VAL A 176 0.96 -10.37 -9.20
N GLY A 177 0.01 -11.30 -9.22
CA GLY A 177 -1.23 -11.20 -9.97
C GLY A 177 -1.07 -11.00 -11.48
N ALA A 178 0.03 -11.50 -12.05
CA ALA A 178 0.29 -11.45 -13.49
C ALA A 178 -0.83 -12.15 -14.30
N LYS A 179 -1.11 -11.61 -15.49
CA LYS A 179 -2.15 -12.12 -16.40
C LYS A 179 -1.56 -12.58 -17.73
N PRO A 180 -2.02 -13.71 -18.31
CA PRO A 180 -3.14 -14.53 -17.85
C PRO A 180 -2.72 -15.48 -16.71
N ARG A 181 -3.65 -15.81 -15.81
CA ARG A 181 -3.43 -16.77 -14.70
C ARG A 181 -3.07 -18.19 -15.17
N SER A 182 -3.19 -18.47 -16.46
CA SER A 182 -2.85 -19.76 -17.09
C SER A 182 -1.39 -19.86 -17.57
N ASP A 183 -0.58 -18.83 -17.33
CA ASP A 183 0.85 -18.78 -17.63
C ASP A 183 1.65 -18.76 -16.31
N ILE A 184 2.94 -18.38 -16.34
CA ILE A 184 3.72 -18.10 -15.13
C ILE A 184 2.92 -17.16 -14.21
N SER A 185 2.46 -17.67 -13.07
CA SER A 185 1.73 -16.93 -12.06
C SER A 185 2.36 -17.12 -10.68
N GLY A 186 1.77 -16.51 -9.66
CA GLY A 186 2.29 -16.50 -8.30
C GLY A 186 3.32 -15.40 -8.08
N LEU A 187 4.45 -15.73 -7.45
CA LEU A 187 5.55 -14.79 -7.22
C LEU A 187 6.53 -14.85 -8.41
N ILE A 188 6.68 -13.74 -9.13
CA ILE A 188 7.73 -13.57 -10.14
C ILE A 188 8.84 -12.72 -9.54
N LEU A 189 9.99 -13.31 -9.23
CA LEU A 189 11.08 -12.67 -8.51
C LEU A 189 12.05 -12.00 -9.49
N ILE A 190 12.26 -10.69 -9.30
CA ILE A 190 13.05 -9.83 -10.18
C ILE A 190 14.18 -9.20 -9.37
N ASP A 191 15.42 -9.54 -9.68
CA ASP A 191 16.61 -8.88 -9.16
C ASP A 191 16.73 -7.49 -9.77
N VAL A 192 16.82 -6.50 -8.89
CA VAL A 192 16.94 -5.09 -9.20
C VAL A 192 18.17 -4.45 -8.52
N ALA A 193 19.16 -5.25 -8.12
CA ALA A 193 20.44 -4.75 -7.59
C ALA A 193 21.15 -3.81 -8.59
N ASP A 194 20.97 -4.07 -9.89
CA ASP A 194 21.23 -3.10 -10.96
C ASP A 194 19.87 -2.61 -11.54
N PRO A 195 19.38 -1.43 -11.13
CA PRO A 195 18.09 -0.91 -11.59
C PRO A 195 18.06 -0.60 -13.09
N SER A 196 19.23 -0.48 -13.75
CA SER A 196 19.30 -0.30 -15.21
C SER A 196 19.18 -1.61 -15.99
N ASN A 197 19.26 -2.75 -15.30
CA ASN A 197 19.19 -4.08 -15.90
C ASN A 197 18.43 -5.08 -15.00
N PRO A 198 17.13 -4.87 -14.71
CA PRO A 198 16.33 -5.81 -13.93
C PRO A 198 16.27 -7.20 -14.59
N LYS A 199 16.31 -8.26 -13.79
CA LYS A 199 16.31 -9.65 -14.30
C LYS A 199 15.42 -10.56 -13.49
N THR A 200 14.62 -11.38 -14.17
CA THR A 200 13.95 -12.49 -13.51
C THR A 200 14.99 -13.46 -12.96
N VAL A 201 14.92 -13.76 -11.67
CA VAL A 201 15.81 -14.74 -11.02
C VAL A 201 15.08 -16.03 -10.65
N GLY A 202 13.76 -16.00 -10.60
CA GLY A 202 12.92 -17.19 -10.53
C GLY A 202 11.44 -16.87 -10.38
N CYS A 203 10.64 -17.92 -10.22
CA CYS A 203 9.21 -17.82 -9.97
C CYS A 203 8.74 -19.02 -9.14
N THR A 204 7.65 -18.87 -8.39
CA THR A 204 7.05 -20.00 -7.66
C THR A 204 6.44 -21.06 -8.57
N GLY A 205 6.20 -20.71 -9.85
CA GLY A 205 6.04 -21.67 -10.93
C GLY A 205 5.03 -22.78 -10.64
N GLU A 206 3.76 -22.43 -10.53
CA GLU A 206 2.58 -23.30 -10.62
C GLU A 206 1.37 -22.37 -10.86
N VAL A 207 0.26 -22.90 -11.41
CA VAL A 207 -0.96 -22.16 -11.81
C VAL A 207 -1.75 -21.72 -10.57
N ASP A 208 -1.11 -20.93 -9.72
CA ASP A 208 -1.70 -20.36 -8.52
C ASP A 208 -1.55 -18.84 -8.54
N TYR A 209 -2.61 -18.14 -8.16
CA TYR A 209 -2.67 -16.69 -8.21
C TYR A 209 -2.32 -16.13 -6.85
N VAL A 210 -1.27 -15.30 -6.80
CA VAL A 210 -0.96 -14.47 -5.64
C VAL A 210 -1.51 -13.08 -5.93
N HIS A 211 -2.38 -12.56 -5.06
CA HIS A 211 -2.95 -11.23 -5.18
C HIS A 211 -1.97 -10.16 -4.68
N ASP A 212 -1.47 -10.36 -3.46
CA ASP A 212 -0.50 -9.52 -2.77
C ASP A 212 0.42 -10.41 -1.91
N ALA A 213 1.54 -9.85 -1.45
CA ALA A 213 2.40 -10.48 -0.48
C ALA A 213 3.20 -9.46 0.34
N GLN A 214 3.78 -9.92 1.43
CA GLN A 214 4.86 -9.21 2.12
C GLN A 214 6.09 -10.12 2.20
N CYS A 215 7.22 -9.65 1.67
CA CYS A 215 8.47 -10.41 1.67
C CYS A 215 9.51 -9.75 2.58
N LEU A 216 10.10 -10.52 3.50
CA LEU A 216 11.05 -10.05 4.51
C LEU A 216 12.12 -11.12 4.78
N THR A 217 13.27 -10.71 5.33
CA THR A 217 14.17 -11.67 5.97
C THR A 217 13.60 -12.02 7.35
N TYR A 218 13.44 -13.32 7.62
CA TYR A 218 12.80 -13.84 8.82
C TYR A 218 13.73 -13.79 10.04
N TYR A 219 13.30 -13.13 11.10
CA TYR A 219 14.01 -13.08 12.40
C TYR A 219 13.10 -13.45 13.58
N GLY A 220 12.07 -14.26 13.34
CA GLY A 220 11.07 -14.63 14.34
C GLY A 220 11.38 -15.88 15.17
N PRO A 221 10.39 -16.37 15.94
CA PRO A 221 10.57 -17.48 16.88
C PRO A 221 10.74 -18.86 16.24
N ASP A 222 10.37 -19.05 14.97
CA ASP A 222 10.62 -20.29 14.24
C ASP A 222 12.10 -20.40 13.85
N THR A 223 12.90 -20.95 14.76
CA THR A 223 14.37 -21.02 14.58
C THR A 223 14.82 -21.82 13.34
N ALA A 224 13.95 -22.62 12.71
CA ALA A 224 14.29 -23.33 11.49
C ALA A 224 14.47 -22.40 10.28
N TYR A 225 13.83 -21.22 10.30
CA TYR A 225 13.84 -20.25 9.21
C TYR A 225 14.58 -18.95 9.55
N ASN A 226 15.29 -18.89 10.69
CA ASN A 226 16.01 -17.68 11.09
C ASN A 226 17.09 -17.30 10.06
N GLY A 227 16.95 -16.12 9.45
CA GLY A 227 17.78 -15.63 8.37
C GLY A 227 17.35 -16.05 6.96
N SER A 228 16.31 -16.88 6.83
CA SER A 228 15.67 -17.19 5.54
C SER A 228 14.93 -15.95 5.01
N ASP A 229 14.79 -15.85 3.70
CA ASP A 229 13.92 -14.86 3.08
C ASP A 229 12.55 -15.50 2.84
N VAL A 230 11.50 -14.91 3.40
CA VAL A 230 10.14 -15.47 3.35
C VAL A 230 9.18 -14.49 2.70
N CYS A 231 8.18 -15.00 2.00
CA CYS A 231 7.04 -14.21 1.51
C CYS A 231 5.75 -14.74 2.10
N TYR A 232 5.03 -13.87 2.79
CA TYR A 232 3.67 -14.08 3.27
C TYR A 232 2.71 -13.66 2.16
N SER A 233 2.08 -14.62 1.49
CA SER A 233 1.29 -14.40 0.28
C SER A 233 -0.20 -14.63 0.50
N PHE A 234 -1.00 -13.81 -0.17
CA PHE A 234 -2.45 -13.79 -0.05
C PHE A 234 -3.06 -14.13 -1.41
N ASN A 235 -3.65 -15.31 -1.49
CA ASN A 235 -3.95 -15.98 -2.76
C ASN A 235 -5.46 -16.02 -3.06
N GLU A 236 -6.24 -15.08 -2.52
CA GLU A 236 -7.72 -15.05 -2.55
C GLU A 236 -8.39 -16.16 -1.71
N ASP A 237 -7.90 -17.41 -1.76
CA ASP A 237 -8.49 -18.57 -1.08
C ASP A 237 -7.66 -19.12 0.10
N THR A 238 -6.39 -18.73 0.15
CA THR A 238 -5.38 -19.26 1.09
C THR A 238 -4.41 -18.17 1.51
N PHE A 239 -3.90 -18.32 2.74
CA PHE A 239 -2.68 -17.69 3.20
C PHE A 239 -1.53 -18.68 3.00
N THR A 240 -0.58 -18.33 2.12
CA THR A 240 0.55 -19.20 1.74
C THR A 240 1.86 -18.56 2.13
N ILE A 241 2.75 -19.31 2.77
CA ILE A 241 4.09 -18.85 3.15
C ILE A 241 5.11 -19.53 2.26
N TYR A 242 5.92 -18.74 1.56
CA TYR A 242 6.99 -19.21 0.70
C TYR A 242 8.36 -18.96 1.33
N ASP A 243 9.29 -19.91 1.21
CA ASP A 243 10.72 -19.68 1.33
C ASP A 243 11.27 -19.24 -0.03
N ILE A 244 11.86 -18.06 -0.09
CA ILE A 244 12.47 -17.46 -1.28
C ILE A 244 13.98 -17.21 -1.10
N THR A 245 14.62 -17.86 -0.11
CA THR A 245 16.04 -17.69 0.22
C THR A 245 16.96 -17.99 -0.96
N ASP A 246 16.60 -18.99 -1.79
CA ASP A 246 17.12 -19.17 -3.14
C ASP A 246 16.05 -18.68 -4.13
N PRO A 247 16.14 -17.45 -4.65
CA PRO A 247 15.13 -16.90 -5.55
C PRO A 247 14.95 -17.71 -6.84
N SER A 248 15.91 -18.56 -7.20
CA SER A 248 15.82 -19.45 -8.38
C SER A 248 14.99 -20.71 -8.13
N LYS A 249 14.74 -21.04 -6.86
CA LYS A 249 14.00 -22.24 -6.42
C LYS A 249 13.14 -21.93 -5.19
N PRO A 250 12.20 -20.98 -5.29
CA PRO A 250 11.28 -20.72 -4.20
C PRO A 250 10.44 -21.98 -3.90
N SER A 251 10.04 -22.16 -2.64
CA SER A 251 9.27 -23.32 -2.19
C SER A 251 8.20 -22.94 -1.18
N ILE A 252 7.10 -23.70 -1.14
CA ILE A 252 6.02 -23.49 -0.17
C ILE A 252 6.46 -24.09 1.17
N ILE A 253 6.39 -23.28 2.23
CA ILE A 253 6.50 -23.73 3.63
C ILE A 253 5.14 -24.26 4.12
N SER A 254 4.09 -23.48 3.91
CA SER A 254 2.71 -23.83 4.29
C SER A 254 1.71 -23.12 3.38
N SER A 255 0.51 -23.71 3.26
CA SER A 255 -0.65 -23.09 2.61
C SER A 255 -1.88 -23.42 3.43
N THR A 256 -2.52 -22.38 3.97
CA THR A 256 -3.56 -22.50 4.99
C THR A 256 -4.79 -21.72 4.57
N SER A 257 -5.91 -22.42 4.40
CA SER A 257 -7.23 -21.80 4.27
C SER A 257 -7.89 -21.65 5.65
N TYR A 258 -8.93 -20.85 5.75
CA TYR A 258 -9.63 -20.57 7.01
C TYR A 258 -11.14 -20.45 6.82
N TYR A 259 -11.87 -20.67 7.91
CA TYR A 259 -13.32 -20.53 7.90
C TYR A 259 -13.68 -19.06 7.65
N GLY A 260 -14.45 -18.81 6.60
CA GLY A 260 -14.90 -17.47 6.25
C GLY A 260 -14.07 -16.77 5.17
N VAL A 261 -13.01 -17.40 4.64
CA VAL A 261 -12.23 -16.81 3.54
C VAL A 261 -13.13 -16.48 2.36
N THR A 262 -13.13 -15.20 1.99
CA THR A 262 -13.82 -14.69 0.80
C THR A 262 -12.83 -14.15 -0.21
N TYR A 263 -11.79 -13.45 0.26
CA TYR A 263 -10.74 -12.91 -0.58
C TYR A 263 -9.51 -12.54 0.26
N ALA A 264 -8.68 -13.53 0.57
CA ALA A 264 -7.39 -13.29 1.25
C ALA A 264 -6.57 -12.30 0.40
N HIS A 265 -6.56 -11.03 0.83
CA HIS A 265 -6.21 -9.88 -0.02
C HIS A 265 -4.81 -9.36 0.25
N GLN A 266 -4.56 -8.87 1.47
CA GLN A 266 -3.32 -8.19 1.82
C GLN A 266 -3.09 -8.21 3.33
N GLY A 267 -1.83 -8.37 3.73
CA GLY A 267 -1.48 -8.30 5.13
C GLY A 267 -0.07 -7.84 5.39
N TRP A 268 0.18 -7.55 6.67
CA TRP A 268 1.44 -7.01 7.13
C TRP A 268 1.80 -7.59 8.50
N VAL A 269 3.07 -7.96 8.71
CA VAL A 269 3.57 -8.36 10.01
C VAL A 269 3.48 -7.20 11.00
N ILE A 270 3.11 -7.50 12.24
CA ILE A 270 2.94 -6.47 13.27
C ILE A 270 4.29 -5.93 13.75
N ASP A 271 5.32 -6.79 13.74
CA ASP A 271 6.71 -6.43 14.06
C ASP A 271 7.64 -7.22 13.13
N GLU A 272 8.40 -6.53 12.29
CA GLU A 272 9.34 -7.14 11.34
C GLU A 272 10.52 -7.85 12.03
N LYS A 273 10.78 -7.56 13.32
CA LYS A 273 11.86 -8.21 14.08
C LYS A 273 11.39 -9.44 14.84
N ASP A 274 10.10 -9.53 15.17
CA ASP A 274 9.54 -10.66 15.91
C ASP A 274 8.76 -11.61 14.98
N GLN A 275 8.07 -11.07 13.98
CA GLN A 275 7.32 -11.81 12.95
C GLN A 275 6.44 -12.93 13.51
N SER A 276 5.92 -12.78 14.75
CA SER A 276 5.02 -13.77 15.36
C SER A 276 3.60 -13.63 14.87
N TYR A 277 3.21 -12.46 14.36
CA TYR A 277 1.82 -12.12 14.06
C TYR A 277 1.67 -11.29 12.78
N LEU A 278 0.61 -11.59 12.03
CA LEU A 278 0.24 -10.92 10.79
C LEU A 278 -1.26 -10.55 10.80
N MET A 279 -1.63 -9.45 10.13
CA MET A 279 -3.02 -8.99 10.01
C MET A 279 -3.54 -9.01 8.56
N ASN A 280 -4.80 -9.43 8.31
CA ASN A 280 -5.42 -9.47 6.96
C ASN A 280 -6.94 -9.77 6.98
N ASP A 281 -7.75 -9.32 6.00
CA ASP A 281 -8.58 -10.04 4.98
C ASP A 281 -9.29 -8.96 4.13
N ALA A 282 -9.86 -9.27 2.96
CA ALA A 282 -10.81 -8.36 2.31
C ALA A 282 -12.09 -9.03 1.76
N LEU A 283 -13.11 -8.20 1.50
CA LEU A 283 -14.41 -8.53 0.87
C LEU A 283 -15.41 -9.32 1.74
N ASP A 284 -15.11 -9.65 2.99
CA ASP A 284 -16.00 -10.49 3.81
C ASP A 284 -17.32 -9.78 4.18
N GLU A 285 -17.35 -8.44 4.08
CA GLU A 285 -18.49 -7.56 4.31
C GLU A 285 -19.52 -7.59 3.17
N SER A 286 -19.08 -7.95 1.97
CA SER A 286 -19.96 -8.06 0.78
C SER A 286 -20.69 -9.41 0.70
N TYR A 287 -20.30 -10.39 1.52
CA TYR A 287 -20.86 -11.74 1.51
C TYR A 287 -21.59 -12.09 2.82
N LYS A 288 -22.38 -13.17 2.81
CA LYS A 288 -23.33 -13.53 3.89
C LYS A 288 -22.69 -13.72 5.29
N GLN A 289 -21.36 -13.76 5.41
CA GLN A 289 -20.63 -13.88 6.68
C GLN A 289 -20.46 -12.52 7.37
N GLY A 290 -20.33 -11.41 6.63
CA GLY A 290 -20.30 -10.04 7.14
C GLY A 290 -21.68 -9.35 7.15
N SER A 291 -22.71 -9.98 7.74
CA SER A 291 -24.10 -9.47 7.66
C SER A 291 -24.33 -8.07 8.25
N ASP A 292 -23.40 -7.57 9.06
CA ASP A 292 -23.42 -6.20 9.60
C ASP A 292 -22.52 -5.22 8.83
N GLN A 293 -21.85 -5.67 7.76
CA GLN A 293 -21.03 -4.89 6.84
C GLN A 293 -19.89 -4.10 7.51
N LYS A 294 -19.40 -4.59 8.65
CA LYS A 294 -18.29 -3.97 9.38
C LYS A 294 -17.01 -4.72 9.09
N THR A 295 -15.95 -3.96 8.86
CA THR A 295 -14.66 -4.53 8.46
C THR A 295 -14.06 -5.43 9.53
N VAL A 296 -13.39 -6.49 9.08
CA VAL A 296 -12.80 -7.51 9.94
C VAL A 296 -11.33 -7.73 9.60
N THR A 297 -10.45 -7.39 10.53
CA THR A 297 -9.02 -7.68 10.41
C THR A 297 -8.69 -8.95 11.16
N TYR A 298 -8.31 -10.00 10.45
CA TYR A 298 -7.94 -11.28 11.05
C TYR A 298 -6.50 -11.27 11.55
N ILE A 299 -6.24 -12.03 12.61
CA ILE A 299 -4.94 -12.11 13.29
C ILE A 299 -4.41 -13.53 13.19
N TRP A 300 -3.27 -13.67 12.50
CA TRP A 300 -2.57 -14.93 12.32
C TRP A 300 -1.41 -15.05 13.31
N ASP A 301 -1.38 -16.12 14.11
CA ASP A 301 -0.19 -16.55 14.85
C ASP A 301 0.67 -17.39 13.89
N ILE A 302 1.86 -16.87 13.56
CA ILE A 302 2.81 -17.45 12.60
C ILE A 302 4.13 -17.83 13.28
N LYS A 303 4.09 -18.16 14.58
CA LYS A 303 5.29 -18.58 15.33
C LYS A 303 5.87 -19.92 14.88
N ASP A 304 5.05 -20.75 14.24
CA ASP A 304 5.45 -21.92 13.47
C ASP A 304 5.04 -21.66 12.02
N LEU A 305 6.01 -21.38 11.14
CA LEU A 305 5.72 -21.02 9.75
C LEU A 305 5.09 -22.20 8.98
N SER A 306 5.32 -23.43 9.43
CA SER A 306 4.74 -24.63 8.82
C SER A 306 3.30 -24.90 9.26
N HIS A 307 2.83 -24.27 10.35
CA HIS A 307 1.48 -24.40 10.89
C HIS A 307 0.91 -23.04 11.36
N PRO A 308 0.68 -22.07 10.46
CA PRO A 308 0.08 -20.80 10.84
C PRO A 308 -1.35 -21.03 11.36
N VAL A 309 -1.73 -20.31 12.43
CA VAL A 309 -3.03 -20.47 13.08
C VAL A 309 -3.78 -19.15 13.09
N LEU A 310 -5.02 -19.17 12.60
CA LEU A 310 -5.94 -18.05 12.80
C LEU A 310 -6.32 -17.94 14.28
N SER A 311 -5.77 -16.93 14.94
CA SER A 311 -5.79 -16.80 16.41
C SER A 311 -6.86 -15.84 16.93
N GLY A 312 -7.33 -14.92 16.08
CA GLY A 312 -8.29 -13.89 16.47
C GLY A 312 -8.71 -13.01 15.31
N HIS A 313 -9.51 -11.99 15.63
CA HIS A 313 -9.87 -10.92 14.71
C HIS A 313 -10.17 -9.64 15.49
N TYR A 314 -10.01 -8.51 14.82
CA TYR A 314 -10.53 -7.22 15.25
C TYR A 314 -11.68 -6.83 14.33
N LYS A 315 -12.78 -6.38 14.92
CA LYS A 315 -13.95 -5.91 14.18
C LYS A 315 -14.09 -4.41 14.34
N SER A 316 -14.06 -3.70 13.22
CA SER A 316 -14.22 -2.26 13.18
C SER A 316 -15.60 -1.82 13.69
N PRO A 317 -15.73 -0.64 14.33
CA PRO A 317 -17.03 -0.13 14.74
C PRO A 317 -17.89 0.38 13.57
N VAL A 318 -17.30 0.66 12.40
CA VAL A 318 -17.95 1.31 11.25
C VAL A 318 -18.32 0.34 10.14
N VAL A 319 -19.34 0.71 9.36
CA VAL A 319 -19.75 0.01 8.14
C VAL A 319 -18.91 0.50 6.98
N ALA A 320 -18.19 -0.40 6.31
CA ALA A 320 -17.36 -0.14 5.14
C ALA A 320 -16.86 -1.47 4.54
N SER A 321 -16.15 -1.38 3.42
CA SER A 321 -15.26 -2.45 2.95
C SER A 321 -13.82 -2.14 3.37
N ASP A 322 -13.11 -3.15 3.83
CA ASP A 322 -11.66 -3.09 4.00
C ASP A 322 -10.89 -3.19 2.68
N HIS A 323 -9.59 -2.89 2.76
CA HIS A 323 -8.66 -3.02 1.65
C HIS A 323 -7.24 -3.26 2.20
N ASN A 324 -6.32 -2.30 2.02
CA ASN A 324 -4.94 -2.43 2.47
C ASN A 324 -4.73 -1.88 3.89
N LEU A 325 -3.93 -2.61 4.67
CA LEU A 325 -3.40 -2.18 5.95
C LEU A 325 -1.87 -2.20 5.97
N TYR A 326 -1.31 -1.27 6.73
CA TYR A 326 0.13 -1.14 6.93
C TYR A 326 0.45 -0.96 8.40
N VAL A 327 1.54 -1.56 8.89
CA VAL A 327 1.94 -1.43 10.30
C VAL A 327 3.13 -0.49 10.43
N ALA A 328 3.00 0.50 11.31
CA ALA A 328 4.11 1.35 11.71
C ALA A 328 4.03 1.66 13.21
N ASN A 329 5.12 1.41 13.93
CA ASN A 329 5.25 1.70 15.37
C ASN A 329 4.13 1.07 16.24
N GLY A 330 3.72 -0.16 15.95
CA GLY A 330 2.66 -0.87 16.70
C GLY A 330 1.25 -0.34 16.47
N LEU A 331 1.07 0.57 15.51
CA LEU A 331 -0.21 1.01 14.99
C LEU A 331 -0.45 0.40 13.61
N VAL A 332 -1.69 0.03 13.35
CA VAL A 332 -2.17 -0.50 12.07
C VAL A 332 -2.95 0.62 11.39
N TYR A 333 -2.56 0.94 10.15
CA TYR A 333 -3.14 1.99 9.32
C TYR A 333 -3.96 1.32 8.24
N GLU A 334 -5.26 1.20 8.48
CA GLU A 334 -6.21 0.50 7.62
C GLU A 334 -6.88 1.48 6.66
N SER A 335 -6.84 1.16 5.37
CA SER A 335 -7.52 1.88 4.31
C SER A 335 -8.88 1.22 4.06
N ASN A 336 -9.93 1.72 4.70
CA ASN A 336 -11.25 1.09 4.66
C ASN A 336 -12.20 1.87 3.75
N TYR A 337 -11.83 1.93 2.46
CA TYR A 337 -12.59 2.54 1.37
C TYR A 337 -13.34 3.82 1.81
N LYS A 338 -14.68 3.81 1.81
CA LYS A 338 -15.49 5.01 2.08
C LYS A 338 -15.26 5.54 3.48
N SER A 339 -15.10 4.68 4.48
CA SER A 339 -14.83 5.12 5.85
C SER A 339 -13.45 5.75 6.07
N GLY A 340 -12.58 5.75 5.04
CA GLY A 340 -11.28 6.40 5.06
C GLY A 340 -10.22 5.68 5.87
N LEU A 341 -9.33 6.44 6.49
CA LEU A 341 -8.23 5.91 7.29
C LEU A 341 -8.72 5.54 8.68
N ARG A 342 -8.46 4.31 9.11
CA ARG A 342 -8.67 3.83 10.48
C ARG A 342 -7.31 3.47 11.08
N ILE A 343 -6.98 4.03 12.25
CA ILE A 343 -5.74 3.71 12.96
C ILE A 343 -6.08 2.86 14.18
N VAL A 344 -5.64 1.61 14.19
CA VAL A 344 -5.91 0.65 15.28
C VAL A 344 -4.62 0.40 16.08
N ASN A 345 -4.73 0.42 17.40
CA ASN A 345 -3.63 0.02 18.27
C ASN A 345 -3.62 -1.52 18.43
N ALA A 346 -2.55 -2.14 17.96
CA ALA A 346 -2.38 -3.60 17.98
C ALA A 346 -1.36 -4.09 19.01
N SER A 347 -0.86 -3.20 19.88
CA SER A 347 0.26 -3.50 20.77
C SER A 347 0.00 -4.62 21.78
N SER A 348 -1.27 -4.96 22.04
CA SER A 348 -1.63 -6.06 22.94
C SER A 348 -1.40 -7.45 22.34
N VAL A 349 -1.19 -7.57 21.01
CA VAL A 349 -1.16 -8.87 20.30
C VAL A 349 -0.13 -9.85 20.87
N THR A 350 1.01 -9.33 21.31
CA THR A 350 2.11 -10.14 21.87
C THR A 350 1.76 -10.78 23.21
N LYS A 351 0.75 -10.26 23.91
CA LYS A 351 0.22 -10.79 25.17
C LYS A 351 -1.08 -11.57 24.98
N ASP A 352 -1.91 -11.12 24.04
CA ASP A 352 -3.21 -11.67 23.71
C ASP A 352 -3.44 -11.58 22.19
N PRO A 353 -3.28 -12.68 21.45
CA PRO A 353 -3.43 -12.70 20.00
C PRO A 353 -4.88 -12.77 19.52
N THR A 354 -5.86 -12.75 20.44
CA THR A 354 -7.28 -12.85 20.05
C THR A 354 -7.84 -11.57 19.42
N GLY A 355 -7.14 -10.43 19.59
CA GLY A 355 -7.61 -9.11 19.17
C GLY A 355 -8.47 -8.39 20.21
N ALA A 356 -8.81 -9.03 21.33
CA ALA A 356 -9.70 -8.45 22.35
C ALA A 356 -9.19 -7.14 22.98
N GLY A 357 -7.87 -6.92 22.97
CA GLY A 357 -7.24 -5.70 23.46
C GLY A 357 -7.07 -4.58 22.43
N PHE A 358 -7.44 -4.81 21.16
CA PHE A 358 -7.28 -3.82 20.10
C PHE A 358 -8.36 -2.74 20.21
N TYR A 359 -8.02 -1.52 19.78
CA TYR A 359 -8.96 -0.42 19.73
C TYR A 359 -8.59 0.60 18.65
N GLU A 360 -9.60 1.22 18.02
CA GLU A 360 -9.40 2.36 17.12
C GLU A 360 -8.86 3.57 17.92
N ALA A 361 -7.64 3.99 17.61
CA ALA A 361 -6.93 5.10 18.24
C ALA A 361 -7.16 6.43 17.52
N ALA A 362 -7.48 6.39 16.22
CA ALA A 362 -7.73 7.55 15.38
C ALA A 362 -8.53 7.16 14.13
N PHE A 363 -9.19 8.13 13.50
CA PHE A 363 -9.70 7.96 12.14
C PHE A 363 -9.75 9.30 11.39
N PHE A 364 -9.74 9.21 10.06
CA PHE A 364 -10.02 10.33 9.17
C PHE A 364 -10.84 9.82 8.00
N ASP A 365 -12.12 10.22 7.97
CA ASP A 365 -13.02 9.90 6.89
C ASP A 365 -12.67 10.74 5.64
N VAL A 366 -12.71 10.11 4.48
CA VAL A 366 -12.44 10.77 3.19
C VAL A 366 -13.68 10.84 2.31
N HIS A 367 -14.79 10.24 2.71
CA HIS A 367 -16.02 10.10 1.94
C HIS A 367 -17.26 10.49 2.77
N PRO A 368 -17.47 11.78 3.07
CA PRO A 368 -18.59 12.23 3.90
C PRO A 368 -19.98 12.05 3.26
N ASP A 369 -20.05 11.53 2.04
CA ASP A 369 -21.29 11.44 1.26
C ASP A 369 -22.22 10.30 1.75
N ASP A 370 -21.69 9.34 2.52
CA ASP A 370 -22.45 8.21 3.12
C ASP A 370 -22.68 8.36 4.64
N ASP A 371 -22.16 9.43 5.25
CA ASP A 371 -22.27 9.69 6.69
C ASP A 371 -23.73 9.73 7.18
N GLU A 372 -24.64 10.31 6.39
CA GLU A 372 -26.07 10.43 6.76
C GLU A 372 -26.79 9.08 6.83
N ILE A 373 -26.29 8.07 6.12
CA ILE A 373 -26.84 6.71 6.13
C ILE A 373 -26.05 5.76 7.04
N GLY A 374 -24.96 6.24 7.65
CA GLY A 374 -24.12 5.49 8.59
C GLY A 374 -23.06 4.60 7.93
N GLY A 375 -22.69 4.88 6.67
CA GLY A 375 -21.73 4.13 5.88
C GLY A 375 -22.37 3.07 4.96
N ASP A 376 -21.67 2.72 3.89
CA ASP A 376 -21.99 1.56 3.04
C ASP A 376 -20.73 0.80 2.59
N ALA A 377 -20.87 -0.53 2.46
CA ALA A 377 -19.79 -1.39 1.94
C ALA A 377 -19.72 -1.31 0.41
N ASP A 378 -18.85 -0.43 -0.10
CA ASP A 378 -18.59 -0.21 -1.53
C ASP A 378 -17.14 0.28 -1.72
N PHE A 379 -16.62 0.17 -2.94
CA PHE A 379 -15.19 0.33 -3.27
C PHE A 379 -14.76 1.76 -3.61
N GLY A 380 -15.51 2.77 -3.13
CA GLY A 380 -15.17 4.19 -3.24
C GLY A 380 -14.34 4.68 -2.04
N GLY A 381 -13.73 5.86 -2.11
CA GLY A 381 -12.97 6.42 -0.98
C GLY A 381 -11.49 6.03 -0.97
N LEU A 382 -10.92 5.70 0.18
CA LEU A 382 -9.48 5.49 0.35
C LEU A 382 -9.01 4.17 -0.27
N TRP A 383 -8.10 4.25 -1.25
CA TRP A 383 -7.46 3.06 -1.84
C TRP A 383 -6.27 2.60 -0.99
N SER A 384 -5.36 3.51 -0.64
CA SER A 384 -4.14 3.18 0.11
C SER A 384 -3.61 4.37 0.90
N ALA A 385 -2.83 4.07 1.93
CA ALA A 385 -2.21 5.04 2.83
C ALA A 385 -0.71 4.79 2.95
N TYR A 386 0.09 5.86 3.03
CA TYR A 386 1.53 5.79 3.28
C TYR A 386 1.88 6.46 4.62
N PRO A 387 2.08 5.67 5.71
CA PRO A 387 2.31 6.21 7.05
C PRO A 387 3.79 6.30 7.48
N TYR A 388 4.74 6.06 6.57
CA TYR A 388 6.14 5.78 6.94
C TYR A 388 7.08 7.00 6.99
N PHE A 389 6.57 8.21 6.73
CA PHE A 389 7.40 9.41 6.76
C PHE A 389 7.87 9.78 8.17
N ALA A 390 9.12 10.24 8.28
CA ALA A 390 9.71 10.67 9.55
C ALA A 390 9.03 11.94 10.10
N SER A 391 8.50 12.79 9.21
CA SER A 391 7.64 13.93 9.58
C SER A 391 6.33 13.51 10.26
N ARG A 392 5.96 12.22 10.17
CA ARG A 392 4.68 11.63 10.57
C ARG A 392 3.48 12.12 9.76
N TYR A 393 3.71 12.79 8.63
CA TYR A 393 2.65 12.99 7.66
C TYR A 393 2.25 11.64 7.07
N ILE A 394 0.95 11.44 6.93
CA ILE A 394 0.35 10.25 6.34
C ILE A 394 -0.29 10.70 5.04
N LEU A 395 0.10 10.09 3.94
CA LEU A 395 -0.52 10.34 2.64
C LEU A 395 -1.67 9.37 2.42
N LEU A 396 -2.81 9.87 1.97
CA LEU A 396 -4.00 9.07 1.67
C LEU A 396 -4.39 9.31 0.22
N ASN A 397 -4.36 8.28 -0.62
CA ASN A 397 -4.79 8.38 -2.01
C ASN A 397 -6.14 7.73 -2.20
N THR A 398 -7.13 8.52 -2.62
CA THR A 398 -8.50 8.02 -2.80
C THR A 398 -8.79 7.67 -4.26
N VAL A 399 -9.80 6.83 -4.48
CA VAL A 399 -10.25 6.45 -5.82
C VAL A 399 -10.74 7.69 -6.56
N GLU A 400 -11.72 8.41 -6.03
CA GLU A 400 -12.43 9.44 -6.79
C GLU A 400 -12.01 10.89 -6.50
N ARG A 401 -11.36 11.16 -5.35
CA ARG A 401 -11.12 12.55 -4.90
C ARG A 401 -9.71 13.02 -5.22
N GLY A 402 -8.69 12.36 -4.68
CA GLY A 402 -7.31 12.80 -4.77
C GLY A 402 -6.48 12.46 -3.54
N LEU A 403 -5.43 13.24 -3.34
CA LEU A 403 -4.46 13.08 -2.27
C LEU A 403 -4.84 13.91 -1.05
N PHE A 404 -4.97 13.28 0.11
CA PHE A 404 -5.01 13.96 1.41
C PHE A 404 -3.67 13.79 2.14
N VAL A 405 -3.31 14.82 2.90
CA VAL A 405 -2.21 14.76 3.87
C VAL A 405 -2.81 14.97 5.25
N VAL A 406 -2.69 13.95 6.10
CA VAL A 406 -3.14 14.01 7.49
C VAL A 406 -1.99 13.73 8.43
N LYS A 407 -2.17 14.02 9.73
CA LYS A 407 -1.14 13.73 10.74
C LYS A 407 -1.80 13.34 12.05
N TYR A 408 -1.29 12.26 12.65
CA TYR A 408 -1.80 11.77 13.93
C TYR A 408 -1.34 12.69 15.06
N ASN A 409 -2.29 13.20 15.83
CA ASN A 409 -2.07 14.25 16.84
C ASN A 409 -1.47 13.73 18.14
N LYS A 410 -1.38 12.41 18.32
CA LYS A 410 -0.83 11.83 19.55
C LYS A 410 0.70 11.83 19.51
N THR A 411 1.30 12.45 20.51
CA THR A 411 2.74 12.52 20.77
C THR A 411 3.21 11.51 21.82
N ASP A 412 2.42 10.47 22.10
CA ASP A 412 2.74 9.49 23.13
C ASP A 412 4.03 8.70 22.82
#